data_AF-A0A7C1XJR7-F1
#
_entry.id   AF-A0A7C1XJR7-F1
#
_cell.length_a   1.000
_cell.length_b   1.000
_cell.length_c   1.000
_cell.angle_alpha   90.00
_cell.angle_beta   90.00
_cell.angle_gamma   90.00
#
_symmetry.space_group_name_H-M   'P 1'
#
loop_
_entity.id
_entity.type
_entity.pdbx_description
1 polymer ?
#
loop_
_entity_poly.entity_id
_entity_poly.type
_entity_poly.pdbx_seq_one_letter_code
_entity_poly.pdbx_strand_id
1 'polypeptide(L)'
;MRLPQVALYFATTVILLLAACQAGADTASEARLTAIPTQSPSSTNDVARPIKSTVRDSGAGGVTVEATWLGRQADGTIAIKLTLDTHSVDLTSFDVATNVTLRDERGTEVAVSSWQDERRDSHHRSGVVRFPALSSDTNQERVTLVVRNLAGVAERTLSFEFQR
;
A
#
# COMPACT_ATOMS: atom_id res chain seq x y z
N MET A 1 58.79 -10.86 -12.76
CA MET A 1 58.92 -11.10 -14.22
C MET A 1 58.79 -12.60 -14.46
N ARG A 2 58.00 -12.99 -15.49
CA ARG A 2 57.57 -14.35 -15.92
C ARG A 2 56.15 -14.77 -15.50
N LEU A 3 55.24 -14.69 -16.48
CA LEU A 3 53.97 -15.40 -16.69
C LEU A 3 54.18 -16.31 -17.93
N PRO A 4 53.22 -17.16 -18.37
CA PRO A 4 52.30 -18.07 -17.68
C PRO A 4 52.25 -19.46 -18.39
N GLN A 5 51.40 -20.40 -17.97
CA GLN A 5 50.72 -21.32 -18.91
C GLN A 5 49.45 -21.91 -18.29
N VAL A 6 48.31 -21.58 -18.89
CA VAL A 6 46.97 -22.08 -18.61
C VAL A 6 46.68 -23.20 -19.61
N ALA A 7 46.33 -24.39 -19.13
CA ALA A 7 45.91 -25.50 -19.98
C ALA A 7 44.40 -25.42 -20.24
N LEU A 8 44.04 -25.31 -21.51
CA LEU A 8 42.69 -25.23 -22.04
C LEU A 8 42.31 -26.61 -22.60
N TYR A 9 41.35 -27.29 -21.96
CA TYR A 9 40.78 -28.54 -22.49
C TYR A 9 39.38 -28.28 -23.03
N PHE A 10 39.24 -28.31 -24.35
CA PHE A 10 37.96 -28.36 -25.04
C PHE A 10 37.48 -29.81 -25.11
N ALA A 11 36.29 -30.09 -24.58
CA ALA A 11 35.59 -31.34 -24.82
C ALA A 11 34.24 -31.06 -25.49
N THR A 12 34.19 -31.48 -26.75
CA THR A 12 33.05 -31.55 -27.67
C THR A 12 31.92 -32.42 -27.14
N THR A 13 30.65 -32.09 -27.44
CA THR A 13 29.80 -32.94 -28.30
C THR A 13 28.50 -32.24 -28.70
N VAL A 14 28.28 -32.15 -30.01
CA VAL A 14 27.02 -31.79 -30.68
C VAL A 14 26.25 -33.09 -30.89
N ILE A 15 24.98 -33.13 -30.49
CA ILE A 15 24.03 -34.17 -30.91
C ILE A 15 22.87 -33.49 -31.62
N LEU A 16 22.82 -33.74 -32.92
CA LEU A 16 21.79 -33.37 -33.89
C LEU A 16 20.76 -34.52 -33.93
N LEU A 17 19.48 -34.23 -33.71
CA LEU A 17 18.38 -35.17 -33.99
C LEU A 17 17.29 -34.43 -34.78
N LEU A 18 17.09 -34.89 -36.01
CA LEU A 18 16.08 -34.49 -37.00
C LEU A 18 14.87 -35.45 -36.94
N ALA A 19 13.77 -35.00 -37.56
CA ALA A 19 12.55 -35.72 -37.97
C ALA A 19 11.38 -35.70 -36.96
N ALA A 20 10.11 -35.50 -37.32
CA ALA A 20 9.44 -35.26 -38.60
C ALA A 20 8.04 -34.63 -38.36
N CYS A 21 7.50 -34.00 -39.40
CA CYS A 21 6.15 -33.43 -39.48
C CYS A 21 5.05 -34.50 -39.38
N GLN A 22 3.90 -34.15 -38.79
CA GLN A 22 2.59 -34.51 -39.36
C GLN A 22 1.55 -33.43 -39.00
N ALA A 23 0.90 -32.90 -40.03
CA ALA A 23 -0.31 -32.10 -39.92
C ALA A 23 -1.52 -33.05 -39.89
N GLY A 24 -2.38 -32.90 -38.88
CA GLY A 24 -3.68 -33.54 -38.81
C GLY A 24 -4.72 -32.49 -38.48
N ALA A 25 -5.58 -32.19 -39.45
CA ALA A 25 -6.82 -31.46 -39.23
C ALA A 25 -7.90 -32.48 -38.87
N ASP A 26 -8.60 -32.26 -37.76
CA ASP A 26 -9.89 -32.90 -37.53
C ASP A 26 -10.82 -31.98 -36.75
N THR A 27 -12.10 -32.12 -37.08
CA THR A 27 -13.19 -31.17 -36.93
C THR A 27 -14.00 -31.51 -35.68
N ALA A 28 -14.48 -30.48 -34.97
CA ALA A 28 -15.62 -30.43 -34.04
C ALA A 28 -15.73 -31.45 -32.88
N SER A 29 -15.76 -30.93 -31.65
CA SER A 29 -16.75 -31.38 -30.67
C SER A 29 -17.03 -30.29 -29.64
N GLU A 30 -18.25 -29.77 -29.68
CA GLU A 30 -18.85 -28.93 -28.65
C GLU A 30 -18.85 -29.67 -27.31
N ALA A 31 -17.92 -29.33 -26.43
CA ALA A 31 -18.04 -29.63 -25.02
C ALA A 31 -18.45 -28.35 -24.29
N ARG A 32 -19.77 -28.12 -24.25
CA ARG A 32 -20.42 -27.21 -23.29
C ARG A 32 -20.17 -27.77 -21.89
N LEU A 33 -19.03 -27.42 -21.31
CA LEU A 33 -18.76 -27.59 -19.90
C LEU A 33 -19.34 -26.38 -19.17
N THR A 34 -20.38 -26.68 -18.40
CA THR A 34 -21.02 -25.83 -17.41
C THR A 34 -19.94 -25.11 -16.59
N ALA A 35 -19.75 -23.81 -16.86
CA ALA A 35 -18.99 -22.95 -15.97
C ALA A 35 -19.71 -22.95 -14.62
N ILE A 36 -19.18 -23.70 -13.67
CA ILE A 36 -19.52 -23.52 -12.26
C ILE A 36 -19.15 -22.07 -11.96
N PRO A 37 -20.09 -21.20 -11.55
CA PRO A 37 -19.70 -19.93 -11.01
C PRO A 37 -18.88 -20.25 -9.75
N THR A 38 -17.57 -20.11 -9.84
CA THR A 38 -16.74 -19.94 -8.65
C THR A 38 -17.19 -18.62 -8.06
N GLN A 39 -18.20 -18.72 -7.19
CA GLN A 39 -18.58 -17.64 -6.31
C GLN A 39 -17.28 -17.26 -5.61
N SER A 40 -16.77 -16.07 -5.94
CA SER A 40 -15.80 -15.40 -5.09
C SER A 40 -16.33 -15.52 -3.67
N PRO A 41 -15.53 -15.97 -2.69
CA PRO A 41 -15.99 -15.92 -1.31
C PRO A 41 -16.36 -14.47 -1.03
N SER A 42 -17.65 -14.21 -0.93
CA SER A 42 -18.21 -13.00 -0.38
C SER A 42 -17.68 -12.93 1.04
N SER A 43 -16.54 -12.26 1.20
CA SER A 43 -16.06 -11.88 2.52
C SER A 43 -16.97 -10.77 2.99
N THR A 44 -18.12 -11.16 3.53
CA THR A 44 -18.92 -10.35 4.45
C THR A 44 -18.10 -10.18 5.72
N ASN A 45 -17.12 -9.29 5.66
CA ASN A 45 -16.73 -8.45 6.77
C ASN A 45 -16.77 -7.06 6.17
N ASP A 46 -17.85 -6.33 6.44
CA ASP A 46 -17.98 -4.94 6.03
C ASP A 46 -16.92 -4.14 6.80
N VAL A 47 -15.70 -4.13 6.24
CA VAL A 47 -14.60 -3.31 6.74
C VAL A 47 -15.03 -1.89 6.46
N ALA A 48 -15.48 -1.17 7.49
CA ALA A 48 -15.99 0.20 7.39
C ALA A 48 -15.19 1.00 6.36
N ARG A 49 -15.89 1.45 5.31
CA ARG A 49 -15.30 2.23 4.21
C ARG A 49 -15.81 3.67 4.28
N PRO A 50 -14.93 4.66 4.21
CA PRO A 50 -15.38 6.04 4.14
C PRO A 50 -16.00 6.36 2.78
N ILE A 51 -16.88 7.36 2.76
CA ILE A 51 -17.49 7.94 1.56
C ILE A 51 -16.43 8.37 0.56
N LYS A 52 -15.30 8.90 1.06
CA LYS A 52 -14.09 9.19 0.28
C LYS A 52 -12.90 8.48 0.89
N SER A 53 -12.33 7.51 0.17
CA SER A 53 -11.15 6.78 0.62
C SER A 53 -9.88 7.62 0.63
N THR A 54 -9.79 8.67 -0.19
CA THR A 54 -8.63 9.55 -0.24
C THR A 54 -9.06 10.98 0.07
N VAL A 55 -8.34 11.61 0.98
CA VAL A 55 -8.50 13.01 1.38
C VAL A 55 -7.15 13.70 1.34
N ARG A 56 -7.15 14.97 0.96
CA ARG A 56 -5.94 15.79 0.80
C ARG A 56 -6.25 17.19 1.28
N ASP A 57 -5.28 17.84 1.91
CA ASP A 57 -5.42 19.25 2.28
C ASP A 57 -4.91 20.20 1.18
N SER A 58 -5.04 21.51 1.41
CA SER A 58 -4.61 22.55 0.46
C SER A 58 -3.10 22.83 0.50
N GLY A 59 -2.33 22.09 1.30
CA GLY A 59 -0.95 22.43 1.61
C GLY A 59 -0.83 23.52 2.70
N ALA A 60 0.19 23.39 3.54
CA ALA A 60 0.58 24.35 4.57
C ALA A 60 2.06 24.15 4.90
N GLY A 61 2.77 25.24 5.24
CA GLY A 61 4.22 25.18 5.49
C GLY A 61 5.06 24.67 4.30
N GLY A 62 4.53 24.77 3.07
CA GLY A 62 5.20 24.25 1.87
C GLY A 62 5.09 22.72 1.67
N VAL A 63 4.27 22.03 2.47
CA VAL A 63 4.03 20.58 2.35
C VAL A 63 2.54 20.33 2.11
N THR A 64 2.20 19.40 1.21
CA THR A 64 0.83 18.88 1.07
C THR A 64 0.72 17.52 1.73
N VAL A 65 -0.41 17.27 2.42
CA VAL A 65 -0.69 15.99 3.06
C VAL A 65 -1.87 15.34 2.36
N GLU A 66 -1.69 14.08 1.99
CA GLU A 66 -2.74 13.21 1.46
C GLU A 66 -2.79 11.93 2.29
N ALA A 67 -4.00 11.48 2.60
CA ALA A 67 -4.25 10.27 3.34
C ALA A 67 -5.26 9.39 2.61
N THR A 68 -4.96 8.10 2.47
CA THR A 68 -5.84 7.11 1.86
C THR A 68 -6.18 6.00 2.85
N TRP A 69 -7.46 5.81 3.15
CA TRP A 69 -7.98 4.75 3.99
C TRP A 69 -7.80 3.39 3.31
N LEU A 70 -6.98 2.52 3.91
CA LEU A 70 -6.77 1.15 3.42
C LEU A 70 -7.66 0.14 4.13
N GLY A 71 -8.42 0.58 5.13
CA GLY A 71 -9.34 -0.25 5.88
C GLY A 71 -8.72 -0.92 7.10
N ARG A 72 -9.61 -1.59 7.84
CA ARG A 72 -9.26 -2.48 8.93
C ARG A 72 -8.58 -3.73 8.40
N GLN A 73 -7.52 -4.12 9.08
CA GLN A 73 -6.63 -5.21 8.73
C GLN A 73 -7.05 -6.48 9.49
N ALA A 74 -6.54 -7.64 9.07
CA ALA A 74 -6.92 -8.92 9.70
C ALA A 74 -6.54 -9.01 11.19
N ASP A 75 -5.50 -8.29 11.61
CA ASP A 75 -5.05 -8.16 13.00
C ASP A 75 -5.86 -7.12 13.81
N GLY A 76 -6.89 -6.52 13.22
CA GLY A 76 -7.73 -5.50 13.83
C GLY A 76 -7.16 -4.08 13.78
N THR A 77 -5.95 -3.88 13.26
CA THR A 77 -5.38 -2.53 13.09
C THR A 77 -6.08 -1.77 11.96
N ILE A 78 -6.04 -0.45 12.03
CA ILE A 78 -6.47 0.44 10.94
C ILE A 78 -5.24 0.83 10.14
N ALA A 79 -5.27 0.66 8.82
CA ALA A 79 -4.19 1.09 7.93
C ALA A 79 -4.59 2.30 7.10
N ILE A 80 -3.70 3.28 7.02
CA ILE A 80 -3.84 4.48 6.20
C ILE A 80 -2.53 4.68 5.44
N LYS A 81 -2.61 4.89 4.13
CA LYS A 81 -1.46 5.38 3.36
C LYS A 81 -1.35 6.88 3.57
N LEU A 82 -0.19 7.34 3.99
CA LEU A 82 0.14 8.76 4.14
C LEU A 82 1.13 9.15 3.04
N THR A 83 0.86 10.25 2.35
CA THR A 83 1.75 10.87 1.36
C THR A 83 2.00 12.32 1.74
N LEU A 84 3.28 12.69 1.80
CA LEU A 84 3.77 14.02 2.10
C LEU A 84 4.57 14.51 0.88
N ASP A 85 4.12 15.59 0.25
CA ASP A 85 4.77 16.16 -0.92
C ASP A 85 5.23 17.60 -0.64
N THR A 86 6.46 17.92 -1.01
CA THR A 86 7.02 19.28 -0.90
C THR A 86 8.06 19.56 -1.98
N HIS A 87 8.32 20.84 -2.23
CA HIS A 87 9.41 21.31 -3.09
C HIS A 87 10.34 22.29 -2.35
N SER A 88 10.17 22.46 -1.04
CA SER A 88 10.83 23.52 -0.27
C SER A 88 11.27 23.10 1.15
N VAL A 89 10.89 21.91 1.61
CA VAL A 89 11.17 21.41 2.97
C VAL A 89 11.89 20.07 2.86
N ASP A 90 12.75 19.77 3.86
CA ASP A 90 13.35 18.45 4.03
C ASP A 90 12.49 17.58 4.97
N LEU A 91 11.86 16.54 4.42
CA LEU A 91 10.99 15.59 5.12
C LEU A 91 11.75 14.45 5.84
N THR A 92 13.07 14.38 5.73
CA THR A 92 13.86 13.30 6.37
C THR A 92 13.80 13.35 7.89
N SER A 93 13.67 14.56 8.46
CA SER A 93 13.60 14.80 9.90
C SER A 93 12.21 14.59 10.51
N PHE A 94 11.16 14.51 9.69
CA PHE A 94 9.79 14.37 10.18
C PHE A 94 9.56 12.96 10.74
N ASP A 95 9.22 12.84 12.03
CA ASP A 95 8.91 11.55 12.63
C ASP A 95 7.40 11.27 12.58
N VAL A 96 7.00 10.41 11.64
CA VAL A 96 5.60 10.01 11.47
C VAL A 96 5.07 9.27 12.71
N ALA A 97 5.88 8.42 13.34
CA ALA A 97 5.41 7.59 14.45
C ALA A 97 5.05 8.43 15.68
N THR A 98 5.77 9.53 15.89
CA THR A 98 5.58 10.43 17.04
C THR A 98 4.57 11.55 16.76
N ASN A 99 4.45 12.01 15.51
CA ASN A 99 3.68 13.21 15.18
C ASN A 99 2.33 12.96 14.51
N VAL A 100 1.94 11.70 14.30
CA VAL A 100 0.66 11.35 13.70
C VAL A 100 -0.20 10.57 14.68
N THR A 101 -1.48 10.89 14.75
CA THR A 101 -2.47 10.15 15.53
C THR A 101 -3.75 9.97 14.73
N LEU A 102 -4.54 8.97 15.13
CA LEU A 102 -5.89 8.78 14.63
C LEU A 102 -6.88 9.16 15.72
N ARG A 103 -7.84 10.02 15.41
CA ARG A 103 -8.82 10.55 16.35
C ARG A 103 -10.23 10.10 15.99
N ASP A 104 -10.97 9.61 16.97
CA ASP A 104 -12.38 9.30 16.82
C ASP A 104 -13.29 10.54 16.93
N GLU A 105 -14.57 10.36 16.63
CA GLU A 105 -15.61 11.41 16.72
C GLU A 105 -15.78 11.99 18.14
N ARG A 106 -15.37 11.27 19.19
CA ARG A 106 -15.42 11.71 20.59
C ARG A 106 -14.17 12.49 20.99
N GLY A 107 -13.18 12.59 20.10
CA GLY A 107 -11.91 13.26 20.35
C GLY A 107 -10.84 12.36 20.97
N THR A 108 -11.11 11.05 21.12
CA THR A 108 -10.12 10.09 21.61
C THR A 108 -9.06 9.86 20.55
N GLU A 109 -7.79 10.05 20.90
CA GLU A 109 -6.67 9.82 19.98
C GLU A 109 -5.95 8.50 20.30
N VAL A 110 -5.56 7.78 19.25
CA VAL A 110 -4.65 6.63 19.32
C VAL A 110 -3.39 6.94 18.53
N ALA A 111 -2.24 6.57 19.10
CA ALA A 111 -0.93 6.75 18.46
C ALA A 111 -0.69 5.70 17.36
N VAL A 112 0.28 5.99 16.50
CA VAL A 112 0.78 5.04 15.49
C VAL A 112 1.29 3.77 16.18
N SER A 113 0.81 2.61 15.73
CA SER A 113 1.36 1.31 16.13
C SER A 113 2.58 0.93 15.28
N SER A 114 2.58 1.28 13.99
CA SER A 114 3.74 1.09 13.11
C SER A 114 3.71 2.02 11.92
N TRP A 115 4.90 2.41 11.44
CA TRP A 115 5.10 3.11 10.18
C TRP A 115 6.01 2.30 9.26
N GLN A 116 5.59 2.11 8.02
CA GLN A 116 6.38 1.46 6.98
C GLN A 116 6.50 2.40 5.78
N ASP A 117 7.70 2.91 5.52
CA ASP A 117 7.93 3.73 4.33
C ASP A 117 7.79 2.89 3.05
N GLU A 118 7.07 3.45 2.08
CA GLU A 118 7.10 3.03 0.68
C GLU A 118 8.12 3.88 -0.10
N ARG A 119 8.23 5.16 0.25
CA ARG A 119 9.17 6.12 -0.33
C ARG A 119 9.70 7.02 0.78
N ARG A 120 11.02 7.18 0.83
CA ARG A 120 11.72 7.99 1.82
C ARG A 120 12.77 8.84 1.12
N ASP A 121 12.35 9.98 0.58
CA ASP A 121 13.26 11.04 0.16
C ASP A 121 12.91 12.38 0.83
N SER A 122 13.75 13.39 0.64
CA SER A 122 13.61 14.69 1.30
C SER A 122 12.40 15.49 0.82
N HIS A 123 11.89 15.27 -0.39
CA HIS A 123 10.83 16.07 -1.01
C HIS A 123 9.51 15.31 -1.16
N HIS A 124 9.55 13.99 -1.14
CA HIS A 124 8.40 13.11 -1.21
C HIS A 124 8.60 11.96 -0.24
N ARG A 125 7.67 11.84 0.70
CA ARG A 125 7.66 10.75 1.66
C ARG A 125 6.29 10.11 1.70
N SER A 126 6.25 8.79 1.55
CA SER A 126 5.01 8.05 1.61
C SER A 126 5.19 6.70 2.26
N GLY A 127 4.10 6.15 2.77
CA GLY A 127 4.11 4.86 3.43
C GLY A 127 2.78 4.54 4.08
N VAL A 128 2.72 3.38 4.71
CA VAL A 128 1.54 2.93 5.44
C VAL A 128 1.76 3.16 6.93
N VAL A 129 0.87 3.95 7.52
CA VAL A 129 0.74 4.10 8.95
C VAL A 129 -0.36 3.16 9.45
N ARG A 130 -0.07 2.43 10.53
CA ARG A 130 -1.04 1.58 11.21
C ARG A 130 -1.36 2.14 12.58
N PHE A 131 -2.62 1.98 12.98
CA PHE A 131 -3.13 2.36 14.28
C PHE A 131 -3.82 1.16 14.94
N PRO A 132 -3.89 1.11 16.27
CA PRO A 132 -4.83 0.24 16.96
C PRO A 132 -6.27 0.51 16.51
N ALA A 133 -7.17 -0.45 16.75
CA ALA A 133 -8.61 -0.23 16.63
C ALA A 133 -9.06 0.94 17.51
N LEU A 134 -10.03 1.74 17.04
CA LEU A 134 -10.62 2.80 17.85
C LEU A 134 -11.64 2.18 18.82
N SER A 135 -11.74 2.73 20.03
CA SER A 135 -12.65 2.20 21.06
C SER A 135 -14.13 2.27 20.66
N SER A 136 -14.47 3.04 19.63
CA SER A 136 -15.85 3.25 19.13
C SER A 136 -16.09 2.59 17.75
N ASP A 137 -15.26 1.61 17.36
CA ASP A 137 -15.15 0.98 16.02
C ASP A 137 -16.45 0.45 15.37
N THR A 138 -17.60 0.45 16.05
CA THR A 138 -18.85 -0.11 15.52
C THR A 138 -19.84 0.91 14.96
N ASN A 139 -19.62 2.23 15.12
CA ASN A 139 -20.58 3.23 14.60
C ASN A 139 -20.02 4.67 14.54
N GLN A 140 -18.87 4.88 13.88
CA GLN A 140 -18.32 6.22 13.72
C GLN A 140 -18.76 6.83 12.39
N GLU A 141 -19.27 8.05 12.43
CA GLU A 141 -19.49 8.85 11.21
C GLU A 141 -18.20 9.48 10.70
N ARG A 142 -17.23 9.69 11.59
CA ARG A 142 -16.01 10.42 11.28
C ARG A 142 -14.81 9.86 12.01
N VAL A 143 -13.73 9.70 11.25
CA VAL A 143 -12.37 9.48 11.76
C VAL A 143 -11.48 10.61 11.25
N THR A 144 -10.63 11.16 12.11
CA THR A 144 -9.69 12.23 11.75
C THR A 144 -8.26 11.77 11.89
N LEU A 145 -7.48 11.82 10.81
CA LEU A 145 -6.03 11.75 10.89
C LEU A 145 -5.49 13.11 11.34
N VAL A 146 -4.71 13.13 12.41
CA VAL A 146 -4.08 14.34 12.93
C VAL A 146 -2.58 14.26 12.67
N VAL A 147 -2.03 15.31 12.08
CA VAL A 147 -0.60 15.43 11.74
C VAL A 147 -0.05 16.69 12.40
N ARG A 148 0.92 16.53 13.30
CA ARG A 148 1.48 17.62 14.10
C ARG A 148 2.90 17.96 13.69
N ASN A 149 3.33 19.18 14.03
CA ASN A 149 4.73 19.64 13.88
C ASN A 149 5.33 19.40 12.48
N LEU A 150 4.52 19.50 11.43
CA LEU A 150 4.95 19.29 10.06
C LEU A 150 5.29 20.64 9.44
N ALA A 151 6.57 20.85 9.12
CA ALA A 151 7.05 22.05 8.43
C ALA A 151 6.63 23.38 9.10
N GLY A 152 6.74 23.45 10.44
CA GLY A 152 6.37 24.63 11.23
C GLY A 152 4.87 24.83 11.44
N VAL A 153 4.03 23.93 10.94
CA VAL A 153 2.59 23.92 11.21
C VAL A 153 2.31 23.05 12.43
N ALA A 154 1.68 23.63 13.45
CA ALA A 154 1.45 22.94 14.73
C ALA A 154 0.54 21.71 14.59
N GLU A 155 -0.57 21.83 13.86
CA GLU A 155 -1.53 20.74 13.67
C GLU A 155 -2.24 20.88 12.31
N ARG A 156 -2.47 19.73 11.65
CA ARG A 156 -3.27 19.56 10.45
C ARG A 156 -4.20 18.36 10.63
N THR A 157 -5.40 18.44 10.09
CA THR A 157 -6.40 17.37 10.23
C THR A 157 -6.98 16.97 8.89
N LEU A 158 -7.11 15.68 8.65
CA LEU A 158 -7.76 15.11 7.48
C LEU A 158 -8.88 14.17 7.93
N SER A 159 -10.12 14.44 7.53
CA SER A 159 -11.29 13.70 8.01
C SER A 159 -11.83 12.74 6.96
N PHE A 160 -12.06 11.49 7.38
CA PHE A 160 -12.78 10.47 6.64
C PHE A 160 -14.21 10.39 7.18
N GLU A 161 -15.19 10.61 6.33
CA GLU A 161 -16.61 10.45 6.68
C GLU A 161 -17.10 9.07 6.26
N PHE A 162 -17.93 8.42 7.09
CA PHE A 162 -18.50 7.10 6.84
C PHE A 162 -20.03 7.20 6.68
N GLN A 163 -20.62 6.25 5.96
CA GLN A 163 -22.07 6.12 5.91
C GLN A 163 -22.55 5.52 7.23
N ARG A 164 -23.59 6.13 7.84
CA ARG A 164 -24.33 5.50 8.94
C ARG A 164 -25.22 4.37 8.44
#